data_AF-A0A8T0ERA6-F1
#
_entry.id   AF-A0A8T0ERA6-F1
#
_cell.length_a   1.000
_cell.length_b   1.000
_cell.length_c   1.000
_cell.angle_alpha   90.00
_cell.angle_beta   90.00
_cell.angle_gamma   90.00
#
_symmetry.space_group_name_H-M   'P 1'
#
loop_
_entity.id
_entity.type
_entity.pdbx_description
1 polymer ?
#
loop_
_entity_poly.entity_id
_entity_poly.type
_entity_poly.pdbx_seq_one_letter_code
_entity_poly.pdbx_strand_id
1 'polypeptide(L)'
;MRFLGYHLVNVNFIGNFLVSLIRPFLPKDIEKVFYTHSSLKELLDYFPKSMLPVEYGGSLEDYYTDDWLRKANKEHGNFPAGGLKNIF
;
A
#
# COMPACT_ATOMS: atom_id res chain seq x y z
N MET A 1 -3.39 16.34 5.18
CA MET A 1 -2.87 14.97 5.41
C MET A 1 -1.56 14.85 4.63
N ARG A 2 -0.43 14.53 5.27
CA ARG A 2 0.86 14.33 4.58
C ARG A 2 1.19 12.84 4.61
N PHE A 3 1.47 12.26 3.46
CA PHE A 3 1.92 10.88 3.36
C PHE A 3 3.42 10.81 3.67
N LEU A 4 3.80 9.86 4.53
CA LEU A 4 5.18 9.68 4.98
C LEU A 4 6.00 8.78 4.03
N GLY A 5 5.34 7.85 3.32
CA GLY A 5 5.99 6.88 2.44
C GLY A 5 4.98 6.18 1.53
N TYR A 6 5.38 5.96 0.28
CA TYR A 6 4.70 5.10 -0.68
C TYR A 6 5.65 3.96 -1.06
N HIS A 7 5.24 2.72 -0.80
CA HIS A 7 6.06 1.53 -1.05
C HIS A 7 5.33 0.61 -2.02
N LEU A 8 5.81 0.54 -3.26
CA LEU A 8 5.35 -0.45 -4.23
C LEU A 8 6.22 -1.69 -4.10
N VAL A 9 5.61 -2.84 -3.88
CA VAL A 9 6.30 -4.11 -3.66
C VAL A 9 6.07 -5.06 -4.83
N ASN A 10 6.99 -6.00 -5.01
CA ASN A 10 6.96 -6.97 -6.11
C ASN A 10 6.96 -6.28 -7.50
N VAL A 11 7.67 -5.16 -7.62
CA VAL A 11 7.76 -4.40 -8.86
C VAL A 11 8.77 -5.09 -9.77
N ASN A 12 8.27 -5.72 -10.84
CA ASN A 12 9.10 -6.35 -11.85
C ASN A 12 9.68 -5.34 -12.86
N PHE A 13 10.41 -5.81 -13.87
CA PHE A 13 11.03 -4.96 -14.89
C PHE A 13 10.03 -4.02 -15.58
N ILE A 14 8.86 -4.53 -15.97
CA ILE A 14 7.81 -3.73 -16.62
C ILE A 14 7.26 -2.68 -15.65
N GLY A 15 7.05 -3.05 -14.39
CA GLY A 15 6.62 -2.12 -13.36
C GLY A 15 7.62 -0.99 -13.13
N ASN A 16 8.92 -1.30 -13.09
CA ASN A 16 9.97 -0.29 -12.94
C ASN A 16 10.03 0.65 -14.15
N PHE A 17 9.81 0.13 -15.35
CA PHE A 17 9.69 0.94 -16.56
C PHE A 17 8.49 1.89 -16.50
N LEU A 18 7.31 1.41 -16.08
CA LEU A 18 6.14 2.27 -15.93
C LEU A 18 6.35 3.35 -14.85
N VAL A 19 6.96 2.99 -13.72
CA VAL A 19 7.30 3.95 -12.67
C VAL A 19 8.24 5.03 -13.17
N SER A 20 9.26 4.68 -13.96
CA SER A 20 10.22 5.66 -14.49
C SER A 20 9.57 6.65 -15.46
N LEU A 21 8.55 6.23 -16.19
CA LEU A 21 7.74 7.12 -17.04
C LEU A 21 6.85 8.08 -16.24
N ILE A 22 6.32 7.62 -15.10
CA ILE A 22 5.42 8.43 -14.24
C ILE A 22 6.22 9.38 -13.34
N ARG A 23 7.44 9.00 -12.93
CA ARG A 23 8.27 9.73 -11.96
C ARG A 23 8.42 11.23 -12.25
N PRO A 24 8.66 11.69 -13.50
CA PRO A 24 8.81 13.12 -13.80
C PRO A 24 7.56 13.96 -13.54
N PHE A 25 6.39 13.33 -13.48
CA PHE A 25 5.11 14.00 -13.22
C PHE A 25 4.74 13.99 -11.74
N LEU A 26 5.50 13.30 -10.89
CA LEU A 26 5.27 13.29 -9.44
C LEU A 26 5.73 14.62 -8.83
N PRO A 27 4.93 15.25 -7.95
CA PRO A 27 5.40 16.35 -7.13
C PRO A 27 6.66 15.97 -6.35
N LYS A 28 7.62 16.89 -6.22
CA LYS A 28 8.91 16.63 -5.55
C LYS A 28 8.76 16.07 -4.13
N ASP A 29 7.72 16.47 -3.42
CA ASP A 29 7.47 15.98 -2.06
C ASP A 29 6.96 14.54 -2.02
N ILE A 30 6.28 14.08 -3.08
CA ILE A 30 5.87 12.67 -3.23
C ILE A 30 7.06 11.85 -3.74
N GLU A 31 7.81 12.37 -4.72
CA GLU A 31 8.93 11.67 -5.32
C GLU A 31 9.99 11.24 -4.28
N LYS A 32 10.26 12.09 -3.28
CA LYS A 32 11.22 11.82 -2.18
C LYS A 32 10.81 10.65 -1.29
N VAL A 33 9.53 10.35 -1.22
CA VAL A 33 8.96 9.32 -0.35
C VAL A 33 8.37 8.17 -1.15
N PHE A 34 8.68 8.08 -2.44
CA PHE A 34 8.20 7.04 -3.34
C PHE A 34 9.29 5.98 -3.56
N TYR A 35 9.05 4.79 -3.03
CA TYR A 35 9.97 3.66 -3.03
C TYR A 35 9.37 2.49 -3.81
N THR A 36 10.20 1.84 -4.63
CA THR A 36 9.87 0.59 -5.32
C THR A 36 10.78 -0.51 -4.79
N HIS A 37 10.19 -1.66 -4.52
CA HIS A 37 10.86 -2.82 -3.95
C HIS A 37 10.70 -4.02 -4.87
N SER A 38 11.82 -4.68 -5.12
CA SER A 38 11.83 -5.93 -5.90
C SER A 38 11.50 -7.13 -5.03
N SER A 39 11.77 -7.04 -3.73
CA SER A 39 11.55 -8.10 -2.74
C SER A 39 10.81 -7.59 -1.50
N LEU A 40 9.99 -8.45 -0.90
CA LEU A 40 9.29 -8.17 0.36
C LEU A 40 10.26 -7.98 1.54
N LYS A 41 11.45 -8.58 1.49
CA LYS A 41 12.44 -8.42 2.57
C LYS A 41 12.89 -6.97 2.75
N GLU A 42 12.91 -6.19 1.66
CA GLU A 42 13.28 -4.77 1.68
C GLU A 42 12.29 -3.92 2.48
N LEU A 43 11.06 -4.40 2.70
CA LEU A 43 10.10 -3.70 3.56
C LEU A 43 10.56 -3.66 5.03
N LEU A 44 11.35 -4.63 5.47
CA LEU A 44 11.83 -4.69 6.85
C LEU A 44 12.84 -3.59 7.18
N ASP A 45 13.41 -2.93 6.15
CA ASP A 45 14.26 -1.75 6.32
C ASP A 45 13.44 -0.49 6.68
N TYR A 46 12.13 -0.51 6.41
CA TYR A 46 11.22 0.62 6.63
C TYR A 46 10.18 0.35 7.73
N PHE A 47 9.78 -0.90 7.91
CA PHE A 47 8.73 -1.30 8.83
C PHE A 47 9.21 -2.41 9.79
N PRO A 48 8.90 -2.30 11.09
CA PRO A 48 9.16 -3.39 12.03
C PRO A 48 8.42 -4.67 11.61
N LYS A 49 9.07 -5.82 11.78
CA LYS A 49 8.50 -7.13 11.43
C LYS A 49 7.12 -7.37 12.07
N SER A 50 6.92 -6.91 13.30
CA SER A 50 5.66 -7.05 14.05
C SER A 50 4.48 -6.27 13.49
N MET A 51 4.72 -5.27 12.64
CA MET A 51 3.67 -4.45 12.02
C MET A 51 3.29 -4.95 10.62
N LEU A 52 4.14 -5.76 10.00
CA LEU A 52 3.85 -6.33 8.69
C LEU A 52 3.08 -7.64 8.84
N PRO A 53 2.08 -7.89 7.97
CA PRO A 53 1.45 -9.19 7.85
C PRO A 53 2.45 -10.29 7.53
N VAL A 54 2.15 -11.52 7.94
CA VAL A 54 2.97 -12.70 7.64
C VAL A 54 3.17 -12.90 6.14
N GLU A 55 2.17 -12.57 5.32
CA GLU A 55 2.21 -12.64 3.85
C GLU A 55 3.23 -11.66 3.24
N TYR A 56 3.55 -10.57 3.95
CA TYR A 56 4.56 -9.60 3.54
C TYR A 56 5.91 -9.81 4.23
N GLY A 57 6.13 -10.97 4.87
CA GLY A 57 7.37 -11.32 5.57
C GLY A 57 7.47 -10.84 7.02
N GLY A 58 6.35 -10.36 7.57
CA GLY A 58 6.25 -9.89 8.94
C GLY A 58 5.89 -10.98 9.95
N SER A 59 5.23 -10.60 11.03
CA SER A 59 4.72 -11.51 12.07
C SER A 59 3.31 -11.15 12.56
N LEU A 60 2.60 -10.26 11.86
CA LEU A 60 1.21 -9.95 12.15
C LEU A 60 0.32 -11.00 11.45
N GLU A 61 -0.39 -11.80 12.24
CA GLU A 61 -1.24 -12.88 11.70
C GLU A 61 -2.64 -12.37 11.32
N ASP A 62 -3.25 -11.54 12.17
CA ASP A 62 -4.62 -11.04 11.97
C ASP A 62 -4.60 -9.55 11.60
N TYR A 63 -4.33 -9.27 10.33
CA TYR A 63 -4.35 -7.89 9.80
C TYR A 63 -5.68 -7.50 9.16
N TYR A 64 -6.50 -8.50 8.78
CA TYR A 64 -7.81 -8.28 8.19
C TYR A 64 -8.81 -7.97 9.30
N THR A 65 -9.02 -6.68 9.55
CA THR A 65 -10.01 -6.23 10.53
C THR A 65 -11.40 -6.23 9.93
N ASP A 66 -11.96 -7.42 9.76
CA ASP A 66 -13.29 -7.67 9.19
C ASP A 66 -14.38 -6.78 9.82
N ASP A 67 -14.37 -6.63 11.14
CA ASP A 67 -15.34 -5.80 11.86
C ASP A 67 -15.20 -4.31 11.51
N TRP A 68 -13.97 -3.83 11.38
CA TRP A 68 -13.70 -2.45 10.96
C TRP A 68 -14.12 -2.23 9.51
N LEU A 69 -13.78 -3.15 8.59
CA LEU A 69 -14.18 -3.10 7.19
C LEU A 69 -15.71 -3.07 7.04
N ARG A 70 -16.41 -3.96 7.75
CA ARG A 70 -17.88 -4.01 7.78
C ARG A 70 -18.48 -2.72 8.34
N LYS A 71 -17.89 -2.15 9.39
CA LYS A 71 -18.35 -0.87 9.96
C LYS A 71 -18.16 0.28 8.97
N ALA A 72 -16.97 0.39 8.37
CA ALA A 72 -16.66 1.42 7.38
C ALA A 72 -17.59 1.32 6.16
N ASN A 73 -17.88 0.11 5.67
CA ASN A 73 -18.79 -0.14 4.55
C ASN A 73 -20.26 0.23 4.87
N LYS A 74 -20.69 0.08 6.13
CA LYS A 74 -22.02 0.52 6.56
C LYS A 74 -22.14 2.04 6.64
N GLU A 75 -21.11 2.73 7.13
CA GLU A 75 -21.11 4.18 7.33
C GLU A 75 -21.00 4.97 6.02
N HIS A 76 -20.30 4.46 5.02
CA HIS A 76 -20.09 5.14 3.74
C HIS A 76 -21.00 4.66 2.60
N GLY A 77 -21.94 3.76 2.90
CA GLY A 77 -22.58 2.92 1.88
C GLY A 77 -21.55 1.94 1.31
N ASN A 78 -21.99 0.84 0.71
CA ASN A 78 -21.08 -0.16 0.15
C ASN A 78 -20.23 0.38 -1.03
N PHE A 79 -20.06 1.68 -1.20
CA PHE A 79 -19.31 2.32 -2.27
C PHE A 79 -18.39 3.37 -1.63
N PRO A 80 -17.06 3.31 -1.81
CA PRO A 80 -16.25 4.52 -1.63
C PRO A 80 -16.79 5.59 -2.60
N ALA A 81 -16.77 6.88 -2.23
CA ALA A 81 -17.40 7.94 -3.03
C ALA A 81 -17.09 7.82 -4.54
N GLY A 82 -18.09 7.43 -5.33
CA GLY A 82 -17.99 7.25 -6.79
C GLY A 82 -17.35 5.94 -7.30
N GLY A 83 -17.05 4.97 -6.43
CA GLY A 83 -16.40 3.70 -6.76
C GLY A 83 -17.36 2.50 -6.85
N LEU A 84 -16.80 1.32 -7.16
CA LEU A 84 -17.54 0.05 -7.23
C LEU A 84 -17.99 -0.43 -5.84
N LYS A 85 -18.99 -1.33 -5.82
CA LYS A 85 -19.49 -1.91 -4.58
C LYS A 85 -18.37 -2.70 -3.90
N ASN A 86 -18.06 -2.38 -2.64
CA ASN A 86 -17.19 -3.16 -1.81
C ASN A 86 -17.88 -4.51 -1.53
N ILE A 87 -17.25 -5.61 -1.98
CA ILE A 87 -17.77 -6.98 -1.86
C ILE A 87 -17.28 -7.70 -0.60
N PHE A 88 -16.56 -6.99 0.27
CA PHE A 88 -16.03 -7.46 1.55
C PHE A 88 -16.92 -7.00 2.72
#